data_AF-A0A8D8I7I1-F1
#
_entry.id   AF-A0A8D8I7I1-F1
#
_cell.length_a   1.000
_cell.length_b   1.000
_cell.length_c   1.000
_cell.angle_alpha   90.00
_cell.angle_beta   90.00
_cell.angle_gamma   90.00
#
_symmetry.space_group_name_H-M   'P 1'
#
loop_
_entity.id
_entity.type
_entity.pdbx_description
1 polymer ?
#
loop_
_entity_poly.entity_id
_entity_poly.type
_entity_poly.pdbx_seq_one_letter_code
_entity_poly.pdbx_strand_id
1 'polypeptide(L)'
;MTTDTRRRVKLYALNADRQWDDRGTGHVTSSYVDRVKGVSLLVHAENDGSMLLESKIHPDTIYHKQQDTLIVWSEGDNFDLALSFQEKAGCDEIWEKICQVQGKDPSVEITQDVVEESEDERFEDMSDSAPPIELPPCELSRLEDISEAIANGLTSQIRKDKLAQAIESENYIKKLLSLFHICEDLENHEGLHYLYEIFKNIFLLNKNALFEIMFAEDTIFDVVGCLEYDPTGNPPKQHRQYLKQLAKFREAIPIRNGDLLAKIHQTYRVQYIQDIVLPTPSVFEDNMLNTLSSFIFFNKVEIVTLIQEDEKFLDDLFTLLTDPTTSDAKRRDIILFLKEFCNFAQYLQPQSKETFYKTLISLGILPALEITLAIN
;
A
#
# COMPACT_ATOMS: atom_id res chain seq x y z
N MET A 1 -37.96 0.81 -24.73
CA MET A 1 -37.70 1.05 -23.30
C MET A 1 -36.26 0.64 -23.07
N THR A 2 -35.35 1.60 -22.92
CA THR A 2 -33.98 1.32 -22.51
C THR A 2 -34.06 0.77 -21.10
N THR A 3 -33.77 -0.52 -20.92
CA THR A 3 -33.60 -1.13 -19.60
C THR A 3 -32.51 -0.34 -18.87
N ASP A 4 -32.87 0.24 -17.71
CA ASP A 4 -31.95 1.05 -16.91
C ASP A 4 -30.85 0.15 -16.33
N THR A 5 -29.73 0.12 -17.04
CA THR A 5 -28.58 -0.72 -16.71
C THR A 5 -27.70 -0.09 -15.64
N ARG A 6 -27.87 1.22 -15.38
CA ARG A 6 -27.08 1.94 -14.39
C ARG A 6 -27.31 1.41 -12.98
N ARG A 7 -28.56 1.10 -12.61
CA ARG A 7 -28.90 0.57 -11.27
C ARG A 7 -29.04 -0.95 -11.23
N ARG A 8 -28.67 -1.65 -12.30
CA ARG A 8 -28.80 -3.10 -12.39
C ARG A 8 -27.69 -3.79 -11.60
N VAL A 9 -28.08 -4.70 -10.70
CA VAL A 9 -27.20 -5.41 -9.78
C VAL A 9 -27.54 -6.89 -9.72
N LYS A 10 -26.54 -7.71 -9.41
CA LYS A 10 -26.74 -9.07 -8.94
C LYS A 10 -26.42 -9.14 -7.45
N LEU A 11 -27.34 -9.72 -6.67
CA LEU A 11 -27.20 -9.89 -5.23
C LEU A 11 -26.58 -11.25 -4.94
N TYR A 12 -25.56 -11.28 -4.10
CA TYR A 12 -24.97 -12.51 -3.59
C TYR A 12 -25.05 -12.55 -2.07
N ALA A 13 -25.15 -13.77 -1.52
CA ALA A 13 -25.02 -14.03 -0.10
C ALA A 13 -24.00 -15.15 0.12
N LEU A 14 -23.13 -15.02 1.12
CA LEU A 14 -22.16 -16.05 1.45
C LEU A 14 -22.86 -17.22 2.17
N ASN A 15 -22.60 -18.44 1.72
CA ASN A 15 -23.17 -19.65 2.30
C ASN A 15 -22.21 -20.31 3.32
N ALA A 16 -22.69 -21.37 3.99
CA ALA A 16 -21.93 -22.08 5.03
C ALA A 16 -20.61 -22.71 4.52
N ASP A 17 -20.52 -23.01 3.22
CA ASP A 17 -19.32 -23.55 2.57
C ASP A 17 -18.35 -22.44 2.12
N ARG A 18 -18.59 -21.19 2.54
CA ARG A 18 -17.84 -19.98 2.15
C ARG A 18 -17.84 -19.74 0.64
N GLN A 19 -18.95 -20.04 -0.03
CA GLN A 19 -19.18 -19.73 -1.43
C GLN A 19 -20.30 -18.71 -1.59
N TRP A 20 -20.21 -17.86 -2.63
CA TRP A 20 -21.20 -16.84 -2.92
C TRP A 20 -22.37 -17.42 -3.72
N ASP A 21 -23.54 -17.48 -3.08
CA ASP A 21 -24.79 -17.90 -3.72
C ASP A 21 -25.46 -16.72 -4.43
N ASP A 22 -25.78 -16.89 -5.71
CA ASP A 22 -26.56 -15.92 -6.50
C ASP A 22 -28.01 -15.88 -5.99
N ARG A 23 -28.42 -14.75 -5.42
CA ARG A 23 -29.77 -14.51 -4.90
C ARG A 23 -30.72 -13.91 -5.94
N GLY A 24 -30.22 -13.56 -7.12
CA GLY A 24 -31.00 -13.00 -8.21
C GLY A 24 -30.45 -11.67 -8.72
N THR A 25 -30.97 -11.27 -9.88
CA THR A 25 -30.65 -9.99 -10.52
C THR A 25 -31.81 -9.03 -10.36
N GLY A 26 -31.51 -7.77 -10.07
CA GLY A 26 -32.49 -6.73 -9.76
C GLY A 26 -31.97 -5.32 -9.99
N HIS A 27 -32.75 -4.33 -9.56
CA HIS A 27 -32.38 -2.92 -9.60
C HIS A 27 -32.28 -2.37 -8.17
N VAL A 28 -31.16 -1.72 -7.85
CA VAL A 28 -30.90 -1.16 -6.52
C VAL A 28 -31.32 0.30 -6.40
N THR A 29 -32.00 0.63 -5.32
CA THR A 29 -32.33 2.00 -4.91
C THR A 29 -31.98 2.22 -3.44
N SER A 30 -31.87 3.49 -3.05
CA SER A 30 -31.63 3.89 -1.66
C SER A 30 -32.68 4.89 -1.21
N SER A 31 -33.48 4.57 -0.20
CA SER A 31 -34.54 5.46 0.30
C SER A 31 -34.75 5.31 1.80
N TYR A 32 -35.32 6.34 2.43
CA TYR A 32 -35.72 6.24 3.84
C TYR A 32 -36.93 5.31 3.97
N VAL A 33 -36.83 4.33 4.86
CA VAL A 33 -37.88 3.34 5.11
C VAL A 33 -38.40 3.51 6.54
N ASP A 34 -39.68 3.90 6.67
CA ASP A 34 -40.29 4.27 7.95
C ASP A 34 -40.26 3.14 8.99
N ARG A 35 -40.46 1.89 8.55
CA ARG A 35 -40.50 0.72 9.46
C ARG A 35 -39.18 0.46 10.17
N VAL A 36 -38.04 0.71 9.52
CA VAL A 36 -36.69 0.54 10.09
C VAL A 36 -36.05 1.87 10.51
N LYS A 37 -36.78 2.99 10.33
CA LYS A 37 -36.37 4.36 10.68
C LYS A 37 -34.94 4.66 10.22
N GLY A 38 -34.69 4.54 8.92
CA GLY A 38 -33.36 4.75 8.35
C GLY A 38 -33.36 4.70 6.84
N VAL A 39 -32.26 5.14 6.24
CA VAL A 39 -32.00 4.95 4.81
C VAL A 39 -31.62 3.49 4.59
N SER A 40 -32.27 2.84 3.63
CA SER A 40 -32.03 1.42 3.31
C SER A 40 -31.69 1.24 1.84
N LEU A 41 -30.85 0.24 1.56
CA LEU A 41 -30.64 -0.34 0.24
C LEU A 41 -31.79 -1.29 -0.08
N LEU A 42 -32.44 -1.07 -1.22
CA LEU A 42 -33.58 -1.83 -1.70
C LEU A 42 -33.26 -2.43 -3.06
N VAL A 43 -33.37 -3.75 -3.21
CA VAL A 43 -33.19 -4.44 -4.50
C VAL A 43 -34.50 -5.08 -4.91
N HIS A 44 -35.01 -4.70 -6.08
CA HIS A 44 -36.22 -5.31 -6.67
C HIS A 44 -35.84 -6.22 -7.84
N ALA A 45 -36.37 -7.45 -7.86
CA ALA A 45 -36.09 -8.45 -8.88
C ALA A 45 -36.53 -8.00 -10.29
N GLU A 46 -35.73 -8.31 -11.31
CA GLU A 46 -36.10 -8.01 -12.70
C GLU A 46 -37.29 -8.82 -13.21
N ASN A 47 -37.48 -10.04 -12.68
CA ASN A 47 -38.42 -11.01 -13.23
C ASN A 47 -39.87 -10.72 -12.83
N ASP A 48 -40.10 -10.36 -11.56
CA ASP A 48 -41.43 -10.23 -10.97
C ASP A 48 -41.61 -8.99 -10.09
N GLY A 49 -40.55 -8.16 -9.95
CA GLY A 49 -40.58 -6.96 -9.11
C GLY A 49 -40.61 -7.23 -7.61
N SER A 50 -40.43 -8.48 -7.17
CA SER A 50 -40.36 -8.83 -5.75
C SER A 50 -39.14 -8.20 -5.07
N MET A 51 -39.23 -7.98 -3.76
CA MET A 51 -38.12 -7.44 -2.97
C MET A 51 -37.09 -8.57 -2.72
N LEU A 52 -35.89 -8.42 -3.28
CA LEU A 52 -34.76 -9.32 -3.05
C LEU A 52 -33.95 -8.93 -1.80
N LEU A 53 -33.83 -7.62 -1.55
CA LEU A 53 -33.08 -7.08 -0.41
C LEU A 53 -33.79 -5.83 0.13
N GLU A 54 -33.98 -5.79 1.44
CA GLU A 54 -34.12 -4.54 2.18
C GLU A 54 -33.11 -4.57 3.33
N SER A 55 -32.05 -3.78 3.19
CA SER A 55 -30.95 -3.69 4.17
C SER A 55 -30.82 -2.24 4.63
N LYS A 56 -30.90 -2.00 5.93
CA LYS A 56 -30.72 -0.66 6.49
C LYS A 56 -29.24 -0.29 6.47
N ILE A 57 -28.91 0.92 6.04
CA ILE A 57 -27.54 1.43 6.14
C ILE A 57 -27.30 1.84 7.60
N HIS A 58 -26.54 1.00 8.29
CA HIS A 58 -26.18 1.17 9.69
C HIS A 58 -24.92 2.04 9.81
N PRO A 59 -24.80 2.97 10.79
CA PRO A 59 -23.62 3.83 10.94
C PRO A 59 -22.31 3.09 11.20
N ASP A 60 -22.41 1.90 11.79
CA ASP A 60 -21.37 1.01 12.30
C ASP A 60 -21.03 -0.15 11.35
N THR A 61 -21.89 -0.46 10.37
CA THR A 61 -21.60 -1.52 9.39
C THR A 61 -20.40 -1.15 8.52
N ILE A 62 -19.47 -2.10 8.37
CA ILE A 62 -18.34 -1.97 7.47
C ILE A 62 -18.80 -2.30 6.05
N TYR A 63 -18.90 -1.28 5.19
CA TYR A 63 -19.07 -1.49 3.76
C TYR A 63 -17.70 -1.41 3.09
N HIS A 64 -17.47 -2.30 2.13
CA HIS A 64 -16.24 -2.37 1.35
C HIS A 64 -16.57 -2.33 -0.12
N LYS A 65 -16.07 -1.30 -0.82
CA LYS A 65 -16.13 -1.21 -2.27
C LYS A 65 -14.95 -1.95 -2.88
N GLN A 66 -15.24 -2.84 -3.82
CA GLN A 66 -14.24 -3.66 -4.49
C GLN A 66 -14.35 -3.51 -6.00
N GLN A 67 -13.21 -3.49 -6.69
CA GLN A 67 -13.14 -3.54 -8.16
C GLN A 67 -14.07 -2.54 -8.88
N ASP A 68 -14.28 -1.36 -8.30
CA ASP A 68 -15.16 -0.29 -8.79
C ASP A 68 -16.66 -0.62 -8.94
N THR A 69 -17.04 -1.88 -8.78
CA THR A 69 -18.36 -2.41 -9.21
C THR A 69 -18.97 -3.38 -8.21
N LEU A 70 -18.31 -3.61 -7.06
CA LEU A 70 -18.80 -4.47 -6.00
C LEU A 70 -18.90 -3.69 -4.69
N ILE A 71 -19.96 -3.92 -3.92
CA ILE A 71 -20.10 -3.44 -2.54
C ILE A 71 -20.40 -4.66 -1.67
N VAL A 72 -19.56 -4.92 -0.67
CA VAL A 72 -19.63 -6.07 0.23
C VAL A 72 -19.79 -5.58 1.67
N TRP A 73 -20.65 -6.24 2.45
CA TRP A 73 -20.83 -5.96 3.89
C TRP A 73 -21.40 -7.18 4.61
N SER A 74 -21.29 -7.20 5.95
CA SER A 74 -21.98 -8.19 6.78
C SER A 74 -23.31 -7.63 7.32
N GLU A 75 -24.38 -8.38 7.13
CA GLU A 75 -25.74 -8.08 7.59
C GLU A 75 -26.03 -8.90 8.86
N GLY A 76 -25.36 -8.55 9.96
CA GLY A 76 -25.42 -9.27 11.24
C GLY A 76 -24.40 -10.41 11.37
N ASP A 77 -24.58 -11.30 12.36
CA ASP A 77 -23.64 -12.38 12.66
C ASP A 77 -23.61 -13.42 11.53
N ASN A 78 -22.47 -13.57 10.87
CA ASN A 78 -22.20 -14.56 9.81
C ASN A 78 -23.14 -14.50 8.59
N PHE A 79 -23.57 -13.31 8.18
CA PHE A 79 -24.42 -13.14 7.00
C PHE A 79 -23.87 -12.07 6.05
N ASP A 80 -22.87 -12.45 5.27
CA ASP A 80 -22.23 -11.56 4.29
C ASP A 80 -23.05 -11.43 3.01
N LEU A 81 -23.19 -10.19 2.55
CA LEU A 81 -23.89 -9.80 1.34
C LEU A 81 -22.96 -9.06 0.39
N ALA A 82 -23.20 -9.23 -0.91
CA ALA A 82 -22.53 -8.47 -1.94
C ALA A 82 -23.50 -8.00 -3.04
N LEU A 83 -23.36 -6.74 -3.44
CA LEU A 83 -24.00 -6.17 -4.63
C LEU A 83 -22.97 -6.04 -5.74
N SER A 84 -23.16 -6.79 -6.82
CA SER A 84 -22.37 -6.69 -8.04
C SER A 84 -23.10 -5.85 -9.07
N PHE A 85 -22.57 -4.67 -9.34
CA PHE A 85 -23.13 -3.69 -10.26
C PHE A 85 -22.70 -3.98 -11.68
N GLN A 86 -23.64 -3.83 -12.62
CA GLN A 86 -23.31 -3.90 -14.03
C GLN A 86 -22.49 -2.69 -14.51
N GLU A 87 -22.70 -1.53 -13.90
CA GLU A 87 -22.01 -0.28 -14.24
C GLU A 87 -21.36 0.36 -13.02
N LYS A 88 -20.11 0.80 -13.18
CA LYS A 88 -19.37 1.57 -12.17
C LYS A 88 -20.14 2.80 -11.68
N ALA A 89 -20.78 3.54 -12.61
CA ALA A 89 -21.53 4.74 -12.26
C ALA A 89 -22.68 4.46 -11.27
N GLY A 90 -23.33 3.30 -11.37
CA GLY A 90 -24.35 2.88 -10.40
C GLY A 90 -23.78 2.50 -9.04
N CYS A 91 -22.60 1.85 -9.05
CA CYS A 91 -21.86 1.52 -7.84
C CYS A 91 -21.45 2.79 -7.10
N ASP A 92 -20.85 3.75 -7.82
CA ASP A 92 -20.45 5.06 -7.29
C ASP A 92 -21.64 5.80 -6.64
N GLU A 93 -22.80 5.84 -7.30
CA GLU A 93 -24.01 6.50 -6.77
C GLU A 93 -24.52 5.87 -5.46
N ILE A 94 -24.47 4.54 -5.33
CA ILE A 94 -24.86 3.85 -4.09
C ILE A 94 -23.78 4.03 -3.02
N TRP A 95 -22.51 3.98 -3.40
CA TRP A 95 -21.38 4.17 -2.50
C TRP A 95 -21.37 5.56 -1.86
N GLU A 96 -21.58 6.61 -2.67
CA GLU A 96 -21.74 7.98 -2.17
C GLU A 96 -22.88 8.08 -1.16
N LYS A 97 -23.98 7.35 -1.38
CA LYS A 97 -25.10 7.35 -0.45
C LYS A 97 -24.76 6.66 0.88
N ILE A 98 -24.08 5.52 0.83
CA ILE A 98 -23.61 4.81 2.03
C ILE A 98 -22.68 5.72 2.83
N CYS A 99 -21.67 6.31 2.17
CA CYS A 99 -20.73 7.23 2.79
C CYS A 99 -21.44 8.45 3.41
N GLN A 100 -22.43 9.02 2.70
CA GLN A 100 -23.23 10.13 3.23
C GLN A 100 -23.98 9.75 4.52
N VAL A 101 -24.56 8.55 4.59
CA VAL A 101 -25.28 8.08 5.78
C VAL A 101 -24.31 7.86 6.96
N GLN A 102 -23.10 7.37 6.69
CA GLN A 102 -22.09 7.10 7.72
C GLN A 102 -21.18 8.30 8.05
N GLY A 103 -21.34 9.43 7.35
CA GLY A 103 -20.49 10.61 7.55
C GLY A 103 -19.04 10.41 7.07
N LYS A 104 -18.83 9.56 6.06
CA LYS A 104 -17.52 9.23 5.49
C LYS A 104 -17.30 9.94 4.15
N ASP A 105 -16.03 10.10 3.78
CA ASP A 105 -15.66 10.62 2.45
C ASP A 105 -15.85 9.53 1.39
N PRO A 106 -16.57 9.77 0.27
CA PRO A 106 -16.79 8.76 -0.77
C PRO A 106 -15.53 8.24 -1.48
N SER A 107 -14.37 8.85 -1.26
CA SER A 107 -13.07 8.37 -1.77
C SER A 107 -12.49 7.19 -0.99
N VAL A 108 -13.05 6.84 0.17
CA VAL A 108 -12.65 5.63 0.89
C VAL A 108 -13.12 4.38 0.16
N GLU A 109 -12.33 3.31 0.21
CA GLU A 109 -12.75 1.98 -0.27
C GLU A 109 -13.42 1.15 0.83
N ILE A 110 -13.17 1.48 2.11
CA ILE A 110 -13.81 0.86 3.27
C ILE A 110 -14.36 1.96 4.18
N THR A 111 -15.62 1.86 4.58
CA THR A 111 -16.29 2.96 5.28
C THR A 111 -15.97 3.04 6.77
N GLN A 112 -15.64 1.91 7.40
CA GLN A 112 -15.15 1.86 8.77
C GLN A 112 -13.72 1.34 8.77
N ASP A 113 -12.92 1.79 9.73
CA ASP A 113 -11.64 1.14 9.97
C ASP A 113 -11.96 -0.32 10.31
N VAL A 114 -11.38 -1.26 9.57
CA VAL A 114 -11.48 -2.69 9.89
C VAL A 114 -10.70 -2.90 11.17
N VAL A 115 -11.35 -2.64 12.30
CA VAL A 115 -11.05 -3.39 13.51
C VAL A 115 -11.56 -4.78 13.17
N GLU A 116 -10.65 -5.72 12.90
CA GLU A 116 -11.02 -7.11 12.75
C GLU A 116 -11.66 -7.53 14.08
N GLU A 117 -12.99 -7.43 14.16
CA GLU A 117 -13.83 -8.02 15.20
C GLU A 117 -13.71 -9.55 15.08
N SER A 118 -12.53 -10.07 15.43
CA SER A 118 -12.44 -11.34 16.10
C SER A 118 -13.31 -11.25 17.35
N GLU A 119 -14.03 -12.33 17.68
CA GLU A 119 -14.96 -12.40 18.82
C GLU A 119 -14.31 -12.14 20.22
N ASP A 120 -13.09 -11.60 20.25
CA ASP A 120 -12.31 -11.17 21.41
C ASP A 120 -12.62 -9.75 21.90
N GLU A 121 -13.38 -8.92 21.15
CA GLU A 121 -13.65 -7.51 21.53
C GLU A 121 -14.74 -7.31 22.61
N ARG A 122 -15.27 -8.38 23.22
CA ARG A 122 -16.12 -8.23 24.42
C ARG A 122 -15.34 -7.91 25.71
N PHE A 123 -14.04 -7.64 25.62
CA PHE A 123 -13.16 -7.30 26.74
C PHE A 123 -12.33 -6.02 26.52
N GLU A 124 -12.85 -5.03 25.80
CA GLU A 124 -12.19 -3.71 25.62
C GLU A 124 -12.15 -2.81 26.88
N ASP A 125 -12.18 -3.38 28.09
CA ASP A 125 -11.93 -2.63 29.34
C ASP A 125 -10.73 -3.21 30.14
N MET A 126 -9.86 -3.99 29.50
CA MET A 126 -8.61 -4.49 30.09
C MET A 126 -7.39 -4.35 29.17
N SER A 127 -7.11 -3.13 28.69
CA SER A 127 -6.02 -2.83 27.75
C SER A 127 -4.59 -2.96 28.29
N ASP A 128 -4.35 -3.56 29.46
CA ASP A 128 -3.01 -3.68 30.05
C ASP A 128 -2.62 -5.10 30.53
N SER A 129 -3.40 -6.12 30.15
CA SER A 129 -3.22 -7.49 30.69
C SER A 129 -2.30 -8.41 29.88
N ALA A 130 -2.00 -8.10 28.62
CA ALA A 130 -1.03 -8.88 27.85
C ALA A 130 0.39 -8.63 28.40
N PRO A 131 1.14 -9.66 28.83
CA PRO A 131 2.47 -9.47 29.37
C PRO A 131 3.39 -8.77 28.37
N PRO A 132 4.39 -7.98 28.83
CA PRO A 132 5.44 -7.46 27.99
C PRO A 132 6.09 -8.58 27.17
N ILE A 133 6.43 -8.28 25.92
CA ILE A 133 7.21 -9.22 25.11
C ILE A 133 8.68 -9.00 25.46
N GLU A 134 9.30 -10.01 26.08
CA GLU A 134 10.74 -10.05 26.31
C GLU A 134 11.41 -10.71 25.11
N LEU A 135 12.22 -9.95 24.39
CA LEU A 135 12.98 -10.48 23.26
C LEU A 135 14.18 -11.28 23.76
N PRO A 136 14.47 -12.45 23.16
CA PRO A 136 15.72 -13.15 23.46
C PRO A 136 16.93 -12.26 23.12
N PRO A 137 18.05 -12.33 23.87
CA PRO A 137 19.28 -11.63 23.51
C PRO A 137 19.75 -12.00 22.11
N CYS A 138 20.19 -10.99 21.34
CA CYS A 138 20.78 -11.19 20.02
C CYS A 138 22.14 -11.89 20.13
N GLU A 139 22.10 -13.23 20.14
CA GLU A 139 23.27 -14.10 20.17
C GLU A 139 23.14 -15.17 19.08
N LEU A 140 24.27 -15.57 18.48
CA LEU A 140 24.29 -16.57 17.39
C LEU A 140 23.62 -17.89 17.79
N SER A 141 23.85 -18.35 19.03
CA SER A 141 23.28 -19.59 19.56
C SER A 141 21.77 -19.51 19.84
N ARG A 142 21.16 -18.33 19.74
CA ARG A 142 19.74 -18.09 20.05
C ARG A 142 18.92 -17.69 18.83
N LEU A 143 19.50 -17.74 17.62
CA LEU A 143 18.79 -17.33 16.39
C LEU A 143 17.48 -18.10 16.17
N GLU A 144 17.43 -19.38 16.54
CA GLU A 144 16.20 -20.19 16.53
C GLU A 144 15.15 -19.63 17.49
N ASP A 145 15.51 -19.44 18.77
CA ASP A 145 14.63 -18.84 19.79
C ASP A 145 14.07 -17.48 19.35
N ILE A 146 14.93 -16.65 18.73
CA ILE A 146 14.56 -15.31 18.25
C ILE A 146 13.54 -15.43 17.12
N SER A 147 13.80 -16.32 16.16
CA SER A 147 12.90 -16.57 15.03
C SER A 147 11.53 -17.02 15.53
N GLU A 148 11.49 -17.98 16.46
CA GLU A 148 10.25 -18.47 17.07
C GLU A 148 9.52 -17.38 17.86
N ALA A 149 10.23 -16.58 18.66
CA ALA A 149 9.65 -15.50 19.44
C ALA A 149 9.00 -14.42 18.56
N ILE A 150 9.65 -14.04 17.46
CA ILE A 150 9.12 -13.05 16.50
C ILE A 150 7.93 -13.63 15.74
N ALA A 151 8.00 -14.88 15.27
CA ALA A 151 6.89 -15.56 14.60
C ALA A 151 5.64 -15.65 15.50
N ASN A 152 5.83 -16.03 16.76
CA ASN A 152 4.75 -16.11 17.77
C ASN A 152 4.16 -14.74 18.15
N GLY A 153 4.87 -13.64 17.88
CA GLY A 153 4.34 -12.29 18.08
C GLY A 153 3.38 -11.83 16.98
N LEU A 154 3.27 -12.56 15.86
CA LEU A 154 2.39 -12.22 14.75
C LEU A 154 0.92 -12.66 14.95
N THR A 155 0.59 -13.29 16.06
CA THR A 155 -0.72 -13.95 16.28
C THR A 155 -1.91 -13.00 16.42
N SER A 156 -1.70 -11.78 16.92
CA SER A 156 -2.77 -10.78 17.07
C SER A 156 -2.21 -9.37 16.93
N GLN A 157 -3.07 -8.40 16.60
CA GLN A 157 -2.64 -7.02 16.38
C GLN A 157 -1.97 -6.40 17.62
N ILE A 158 -2.54 -6.62 18.81
CA ILE A 158 -1.96 -6.17 20.08
C ILE A 158 -0.56 -6.75 20.31
N ARG A 159 -0.34 -8.03 19.99
CA ARG A 159 1.01 -8.63 20.09
C ARG A 159 1.97 -8.07 19.06
N LYS A 160 1.52 -7.82 17.82
CA LYS A 160 2.33 -7.16 16.79
C LYS A 160 2.78 -5.77 17.26
N ASP A 161 1.90 -4.99 17.88
CA ASP A 161 2.22 -3.67 18.43
C ASP A 161 3.27 -3.74 19.56
N LYS A 162 3.05 -4.62 20.55
CA LYS A 162 4.01 -4.79 21.66
C LYS A 162 5.36 -5.33 21.16
N LEU A 163 5.35 -6.24 20.18
CA LEU A 163 6.57 -6.80 19.61
C LEU A 163 7.35 -5.74 18.85
N ALA A 164 6.67 -4.94 18.02
CA ALA A 164 7.30 -3.85 17.30
C ALA A 164 7.92 -2.82 18.24
N GLN A 165 7.21 -2.47 19.33
CA GLN A 165 7.74 -1.57 20.36
C GLN A 165 8.99 -2.15 21.04
N ALA A 166 9.02 -3.46 21.35
CA ALA A 166 10.18 -4.12 21.92
C ALA A 166 11.37 -4.10 20.93
N ILE A 167 11.14 -4.45 19.66
CA ILE A 167 12.16 -4.45 18.60
C ILE A 167 12.77 -3.04 18.42
N GLU A 168 11.92 -2.01 18.41
CA GLU A 168 12.34 -0.63 18.27
C GLU A 168 13.14 -0.15 19.48
N SER A 169 12.59 -0.31 20.70
CA SER A 169 13.19 0.21 21.93
C SER A 169 14.55 -0.45 22.27
N GLU A 170 14.73 -1.71 21.92
CA GLU A 170 15.99 -2.43 22.14
C GLU A 170 17.03 -2.24 21.03
N ASN A 171 16.71 -1.44 19.99
CA ASN A 171 17.52 -1.32 18.76
C ASN A 171 17.85 -2.70 18.16
N TYR A 172 16.85 -3.57 18.16
CA TYR A 172 17.02 -5.00 17.94
C TYR A 172 17.43 -5.31 16.49
N ILE A 173 16.88 -4.57 15.52
CA ILE A 173 17.23 -4.68 14.10
C ILE A 173 18.74 -4.53 13.88
N LYS A 174 19.38 -3.48 14.43
CA LYS A 174 20.82 -3.25 14.23
C LYS A 174 21.68 -4.34 14.88
N LYS A 175 21.25 -4.89 16.02
CA LYS A 175 21.91 -6.04 16.66
C LYS A 175 21.80 -7.30 15.79
N LEU A 176 20.62 -7.57 15.21
CA LEU A 176 20.43 -8.67 14.27
C LEU A 176 21.28 -8.52 13.02
N LEU A 177 21.38 -7.31 12.44
CA LEU A 177 22.27 -7.05 11.31
C LEU A 177 23.75 -7.27 11.66
N SER A 178 24.14 -6.99 12.91
CA SER A 178 25.49 -7.31 13.38
C SER A 178 25.74 -8.83 13.42
N LEU A 179 24.74 -9.62 13.83
CA LEU A 179 24.82 -11.09 13.75
C LEU A 179 24.84 -11.59 12.31
N PHE A 180 24.09 -10.94 11.42
CA PHE A 180 24.08 -11.25 9.99
C PHE A 180 25.47 -11.16 9.38
N HIS A 181 26.19 -10.07 9.62
CA HIS A 181 27.58 -9.92 9.16
C HIS A 181 28.48 -11.05 9.67
N ILE A 182 28.35 -11.43 10.95
CA ILE A 182 29.13 -12.54 11.51
C ILE A 182 28.75 -13.88 10.84
N CYS A 183 27.46 -14.12 10.60
CA CYS A 183 27.01 -15.32 9.92
C CYS A 183 27.50 -15.39 8.47
N GLU A 184 27.52 -14.27 7.74
CA GLU A 184 28.08 -14.20 6.38
C GLU A 184 29.59 -14.49 6.39
N ASP A 185 30.34 -13.86 7.30
CA ASP A 185 31.79 -14.04 7.42
C ASP A 185 32.18 -15.48 7.78
N LEU A 186 31.33 -16.17 8.54
CA LEU A 186 31.53 -17.57 8.93
C LEU A 186 30.93 -18.58 7.95
N GLU A 187 30.29 -18.13 6.87
CA GLU A 187 29.50 -18.96 5.95
C GLU A 187 28.46 -19.84 6.69
N ASN A 188 27.89 -19.33 7.79
CA ASN A 188 26.91 -20.03 8.61
C ASN A 188 25.51 -19.98 7.98
N HIS A 189 25.25 -20.88 7.04
CA HIS A 189 24.00 -20.93 6.27
C HIS A 189 22.75 -21.13 7.16
N GLU A 190 22.85 -21.93 8.21
CA GLU A 190 21.75 -22.15 9.15
C GLU A 190 21.36 -20.83 9.86
N GLY A 191 22.35 -20.10 10.37
CA GLY A 191 22.13 -18.78 10.96
C GLY A 191 21.55 -17.76 9.98
N LEU A 192 22.00 -17.80 8.72
CA LEU A 192 21.50 -16.92 7.66
C LEU A 192 20.03 -17.22 7.30
N HIS A 193 19.62 -18.49 7.32
CA HIS A 193 18.22 -18.87 7.13
C HIS A 193 17.32 -18.43 8.29
N TYR A 194 17.79 -18.52 9.54
CA TYR A 194 17.04 -17.95 10.67
C TYR A 194 16.90 -16.44 10.54
N LEU A 195 17.96 -15.73 10.14
CA LEU A 195 17.92 -14.28 9.92
C LEU A 195 17.00 -13.89 8.77
N TYR A 196 16.95 -14.67 7.69
CA TYR A 196 15.95 -14.50 6.63
C TYR A 196 14.51 -14.54 7.20
N GLU A 197 14.15 -15.59 7.95
CA GLU A 197 12.80 -15.72 8.52
C GLU A 197 12.50 -14.63 9.55
N ILE A 198 13.50 -14.26 10.38
CA ILE A 198 13.38 -13.15 11.33
C ILE A 198 13.02 -11.86 10.60
N PHE A 199 13.80 -11.47 9.58
CA PHE A 199 13.56 -10.22 8.86
C PHE A 199 12.23 -10.27 8.11
N LYS A 200 11.90 -11.38 7.44
CA LYS A 200 10.61 -11.58 6.80
C LYS A 200 9.44 -11.37 7.79
N ASN A 201 9.52 -11.94 8.98
CA ASN A 201 8.49 -11.75 10.01
C ASN A 201 8.46 -10.32 10.57
N ILE A 202 9.60 -9.63 10.65
CA ILE A 202 9.65 -8.19 11.00
C ILE A 202 8.91 -7.36 9.93
N PHE A 203 9.04 -7.67 8.64
CA PHE A 203 8.25 -7.01 7.59
C PHE A 203 6.74 -7.23 7.78
N LEU A 204 6.32 -8.44 8.18
CA LEU A 204 4.92 -8.79 8.43
C LEU A 204 4.31 -8.09 9.65
N LEU A 205 5.12 -7.45 10.51
CA LEU A 205 4.61 -6.55 11.55
C LEU A 205 3.94 -5.31 10.94
N ASN A 206 4.33 -4.93 9.71
CA ASN A 206 3.75 -3.83 8.94
C ASN A 206 3.72 -2.52 9.76
N LYS A 207 4.85 -2.16 10.40
CA LYS A 207 4.98 -0.96 11.25
C LYS A 207 5.97 0.04 10.67
N ASN A 208 5.52 1.30 10.54
CA ASN A 208 6.32 2.37 9.93
C ASN A 208 7.65 2.61 10.66
N ALA A 209 7.64 2.63 12.00
CA ALA A 209 8.86 2.86 12.78
C ALA A 209 9.96 1.83 12.49
N LEU A 210 9.60 0.56 12.26
CA LEU A 210 10.56 -0.49 11.90
C LEU A 210 11.05 -0.31 10.46
N PHE A 211 10.18 0.11 9.54
CA PHE A 211 10.56 0.44 8.17
C PHE A 211 11.55 1.60 8.09
N GLU A 212 11.40 2.65 8.89
CA GLU A 212 12.38 3.74 8.98
C GLU A 212 13.77 3.21 9.36
N ILE A 213 13.85 2.27 10.33
CA ILE A 213 15.12 1.67 10.75
C ILE A 213 15.68 0.73 9.67
N MET A 214 14.84 -0.10 9.05
CA MET A 214 15.27 -1.08 8.04
C MET A 214 15.67 -0.42 6.72
N PHE A 215 15.05 0.69 6.35
CA PHE A 215 15.29 1.38 5.08
C PHE A 215 16.24 2.57 5.21
N ALA A 216 16.83 2.78 6.38
CA ALA A 216 17.90 3.75 6.56
C ALA A 216 19.10 3.44 5.66
N GLU A 217 19.86 4.48 5.30
CA GLU A 217 20.96 4.36 4.34
C GLU A 217 22.05 3.37 4.81
N ASP A 218 22.29 3.30 6.12
CA ASP A 218 23.28 2.42 6.75
C ASP A 218 22.81 0.96 6.91
N THR A 219 21.51 0.67 6.79
CA THR A 219 20.95 -0.65 7.10
C THR A 219 20.32 -1.35 5.89
N ILE A 220 19.78 -0.61 4.93
CA ILE A 220 18.94 -1.17 3.85
C ILE A 220 19.63 -2.27 3.04
N PHE A 221 20.93 -2.14 2.78
CA PHE A 221 21.66 -3.18 2.04
C PHE A 221 21.82 -4.45 2.85
N ASP A 222 22.00 -4.35 4.17
CA ASP A 222 22.14 -5.52 5.03
C ASP A 222 20.80 -6.21 5.22
N VAL A 223 19.70 -5.44 5.32
CA VAL A 223 18.33 -5.97 5.31
C VAL A 223 18.04 -6.74 4.02
N VAL A 224 18.39 -6.17 2.86
CA VAL A 224 18.29 -6.89 1.57
C VAL A 224 19.16 -8.14 1.59
N GLY A 225 20.36 -8.07 2.19
CA GLY A 225 21.25 -9.21 2.37
C GLY A 225 20.62 -10.35 3.15
N CYS A 226 19.97 -10.08 4.28
CA CYS A 226 19.21 -11.09 5.03
C CYS A 226 18.16 -11.78 4.15
N LEU A 227 17.47 -11.01 3.28
CA LEU A 227 16.43 -11.51 2.39
C LEU A 227 16.97 -12.31 1.17
N GLU A 228 18.28 -12.34 0.92
CA GLU A 228 18.90 -13.18 -0.13
C GLU A 228 18.93 -14.66 0.25
N TYR A 229 18.89 -14.98 1.55
CA TYR A 229 19.05 -16.33 2.10
C TYR A 229 17.74 -17.08 2.29
N ASP A 230 16.78 -16.89 1.38
CA ASP A 230 15.55 -17.68 1.31
C ASP A 230 15.88 -19.18 1.19
N PRO A 231 15.49 -20.03 2.17
CA PRO A 231 15.76 -21.46 2.13
C PRO A 231 15.14 -22.18 0.91
N THR A 232 14.12 -21.59 0.30
CA THR A 232 13.43 -22.15 -0.88
C THR A 232 14.09 -21.77 -2.20
N GLY A 233 14.90 -20.71 -2.21
CA GLY A 233 15.58 -20.19 -3.39
C GLY A 233 16.90 -20.92 -3.65
N ASN A 234 16.95 -21.77 -4.68
CA ASN A 234 18.20 -22.39 -5.13
C ASN A 234 18.47 -22.08 -6.61
N PRO A 235 19.52 -21.29 -6.96
CA PRO A 235 20.52 -20.67 -6.08
C PRO A 235 20.00 -19.41 -5.34
N PRO A 236 20.70 -18.94 -4.28
CA PRO A 236 20.40 -17.68 -3.59
C PRO A 236 20.37 -16.51 -4.57
N LYS A 237 19.39 -15.62 -4.41
CA LYS A 237 19.23 -14.44 -5.27
C LYS A 237 20.25 -13.37 -4.87
N GLN A 238 20.85 -12.70 -5.86
CA GLN A 238 21.88 -11.68 -5.66
C GLN A 238 21.30 -10.26 -5.74
N HIS A 239 20.35 -9.95 -4.85
CA HIS A 239 19.64 -8.67 -4.79
C HIS A 239 20.55 -7.47 -4.52
N ARG A 240 21.47 -7.56 -3.55
CA ARG A 240 22.47 -6.52 -3.24
C ARG A 240 23.36 -6.25 -4.43
N GLN A 241 23.80 -7.29 -5.15
CA GLN A 241 24.61 -7.11 -6.35
C GLN A 241 23.83 -6.40 -7.45
N TYR A 242 22.57 -6.78 -7.68
CA TYR A 242 21.71 -6.10 -8.65
C TYR A 242 21.56 -4.60 -8.31
N LEU A 243 21.22 -4.28 -7.06
CA LEU A 243 21.03 -2.90 -6.61
C LEU A 243 22.33 -2.06 -6.62
N LYS A 244 23.50 -2.67 -6.38
CA LYS A 244 24.80 -1.97 -6.39
C LYS A 244 25.43 -1.83 -7.78
N GLN A 245 25.29 -2.84 -8.65
CA GLN A 245 26.07 -2.94 -9.88
C GLN A 245 25.23 -2.89 -11.16
N LEU A 246 24.00 -3.40 -11.14
CA LEU A 246 23.16 -3.54 -12.34
C LEU A 246 22.14 -2.40 -12.46
N ALA A 247 21.63 -1.92 -11.34
CA ALA A 247 20.79 -0.73 -11.25
C ALA A 247 21.66 0.54 -11.40
N LYS A 248 21.87 0.99 -12.64
CA LYS A 248 22.58 2.25 -12.89
C LYS A 248 21.64 3.43 -12.70
N PHE A 249 21.88 4.23 -11.66
CA PHE A 249 21.22 5.52 -11.49
C PHE A 249 21.57 6.43 -12.67
N ARG A 250 20.54 6.97 -13.33
CA ARG A 250 20.70 7.88 -14.48
C ARG A 250 20.21 9.25 -14.09
N GLU A 251 21.13 10.20 -14.01
CA GLU A 251 20.82 11.59 -13.73
C GLU A 251 20.42 12.31 -15.03
N ALA A 252 19.13 12.63 -15.15
CA ALA A 252 18.65 13.54 -16.18
C ALA A 252 19.31 14.93 -16.01
N ILE A 253 19.53 15.37 -14.78
CA ILE A 253 20.16 16.63 -14.40
C ILE A 253 20.98 16.39 -13.14
N PRO A 254 22.12 17.06 -12.94
CA PRO A 254 22.89 16.95 -11.70
C PRO A 254 22.02 17.27 -10.48
N ILE A 255 21.79 16.29 -9.62
CA ILE A 255 21.07 16.46 -8.35
C ILE A 255 22.09 16.84 -7.28
N ARG A 256 22.03 18.10 -6.81
CA ARG A 256 22.98 18.62 -5.80
C ARG A 256 22.50 18.41 -4.37
N ASN A 257 21.19 18.30 -4.18
CA ASN A 257 20.58 18.07 -2.89
C ASN A 257 20.77 16.58 -2.50
N GLY A 258 21.57 16.35 -1.45
CA GLY A 258 21.87 15.02 -0.94
C GLY A 258 20.64 14.30 -0.38
N ASP A 259 19.72 15.04 0.24
CA ASP A 259 18.48 14.49 0.80
C ASP A 259 17.54 14.00 -0.30
N LEU A 260 17.40 14.79 -1.38
CA LEU A 260 16.65 14.38 -2.58
C LEU A 260 17.25 13.11 -3.20
N LEU A 261 18.58 13.07 -3.34
CA LEU A 261 19.27 11.91 -3.88
C LEU A 261 19.06 10.66 -3.01
N ALA A 262 19.17 10.82 -1.69
CA ALA A 262 18.92 9.75 -0.72
C ALA A 262 17.48 9.24 -0.82
N LYS A 263 16.48 10.13 -0.91
CA LYS A 263 15.06 9.77 -1.05
C LYS A 263 14.76 9.05 -2.37
N ILE A 264 15.35 9.49 -3.49
CA ILE A 264 15.22 8.79 -4.78
C ILE A 264 15.77 7.37 -4.68
N HIS A 265 16.97 7.20 -4.12
CA HIS A 265 17.57 5.89 -3.92
C HIS A 265 16.77 5.01 -2.96
N GLN A 266 16.31 5.55 -1.83
CA GLN A 266 15.49 4.83 -0.86
C GLN A 266 14.19 4.36 -1.52
N THR A 267 13.49 5.24 -2.24
CA THR A 267 12.25 4.90 -2.97
C THR A 267 12.46 3.74 -3.94
N TYR A 268 13.52 3.81 -4.75
CA TYR A 268 13.84 2.74 -5.70
C TYR A 268 14.15 1.40 -5.00
N ARG A 269 14.95 1.43 -3.93
CA ARG A 269 15.35 0.22 -3.19
C ARG A 269 14.15 -0.40 -2.47
N VAL A 270 13.31 0.40 -1.83
CA VAL A 270 12.10 -0.07 -1.14
C VAL A 270 11.08 -0.62 -2.13
N GLN A 271 10.90 0.04 -3.28
CA GLN A 271 10.04 -0.49 -4.33
C GLN A 271 10.59 -1.80 -4.90
N TYR A 272 11.91 -1.95 -5.07
CA TYR A 272 12.51 -3.23 -5.45
C TYR A 272 12.26 -4.33 -4.41
N ILE A 273 12.35 -4.01 -3.11
CA ILE A 273 12.03 -4.94 -2.04
C ILE A 273 10.57 -5.41 -2.17
N GLN A 274 9.63 -4.47 -2.34
CA GLN A 274 8.21 -4.77 -2.51
C GLN A 274 7.94 -5.63 -3.75
N ASP A 275 8.46 -5.24 -4.92
CA ASP A 275 8.07 -5.83 -6.19
C ASP A 275 8.80 -7.16 -6.48
N ILE A 276 10.05 -7.32 -5.98
CA ILE A 276 10.96 -8.40 -6.40
C ILE A 276 11.39 -9.30 -5.26
N VAL A 277 11.66 -8.75 -4.07
CA VAL A 277 12.20 -9.51 -2.94
C VAL A 277 11.06 -10.17 -2.15
N LEU A 278 10.01 -9.41 -1.84
CA LEU A 278 8.82 -9.85 -1.13
C LEU A 278 7.56 -9.66 -2.00
N PRO A 279 7.50 -10.27 -3.21
CA PRO A 279 6.33 -10.12 -4.06
C PRO A 279 5.12 -10.71 -3.34
N THR A 280 4.05 -9.92 -3.19
CA THR A 280 2.81 -10.37 -2.55
C THR A 280 2.30 -11.63 -3.25
N PRO A 281 2.25 -12.79 -2.57
CA PRO A 281 1.82 -14.03 -3.19
C PRO A 281 0.29 -14.00 -3.32
N SER A 282 -0.20 -13.69 -4.52
CA SER A 282 -1.60 -13.83 -4.93
C SER A 282 -2.60 -12.77 -4.42
N VAL A 283 -3.67 -12.65 -5.21
CA VAL A 283 -4.77 -11.67 -5.19
C VAL A 283 -5.63 -11.68 -3.89
N PHE A 284 -5.17 -12.33 -2.83
CA PHE A 284 -5.90 -12.53 -1.57
C PHE A 284 -5.19 -11.95 -0.34
N GLU A 285 -3.97 -11.42 -0.47
CA GLU A 285 -3.14 -10.89 0.62
C GLU A 285 -2.82 -9.39 0.46
N ASP A 286 -3.66 -8.62 -0.25
CA ASP A 286 -3.44 -7.20 -0.56
C ASP A 286 -3.26 -6.30 0.68
N ASN A 287 -3.64 -6.77 1.88
CA ASN A 287 -3.51 -6.02 3.13
C ASN A 287 -2.17 -6.19 3.88
N MET A 288 -1.29 -7.13 3.48
CA MET A 288 -0.13 -7.48 4.32
C MET A 288 0.98 -6.42 4.37
N LEU A 289 1.08 -5.53 3.37
CA LEU A 289 2.15 -4.53 3.25
C LEU A 289 1.64 -3.12 2.93
N ASN A 290 0.44 -2.76 3.39
CA ASN A 290 -0.13 -1.42 3.17
C ASN A 290 0.81 -0.31 3.69
N THR A 291 1.50 -0.52 4.81
CA THR A 291 2.43 0.48 5.36
C THR A 291 3.68 0.62 4.49
N LEU A 292 4.12 -0.44 3.79
CA LEU A 292 5.23 -0.36 2.84
C LEU A 292 4.83 0.46 1.60
N SER A 293 3.61 0.23 1.08
CA SER A 293 3.03 1.04 0.01
C SER A 293 2.89 2.51 0.42
N SER A 294 2.43 2.78 1.64
CA SER A 294 2.37 4.13 2.20
C SER A 294 3.76 4.76 2.32
N PHE A 295 4.77 4.02 2.76
CA PHE A 295 6.15 4.50 2.85
C PHE A 295 6.67 4.97 1.48
N ILE A 296 6.47 4.15 0.44
CA ILE A 296 6.83 4.50 -0.95
C ILE A 296 6.04 5.74 -1.41
N PHE A 297 4.73 5.80 -1.11
CA PHE A 297 3.88 6.94 -1.44
C PHE A 297 4.40 8.24 -0.80
N PHE A 298 4.70 8.25 0.50
CA PHE A 298 5.20 9.44 1.19
C PHE A 298 6.57 9.87 0.66
N ASN A 299 7.46 8.92 0.38
CA ASN A 299 8.72 9.24 -0.27
C ASN A 299 8.54 9.87 -1.67
N LYS A 300 7.58 9.39 -2.47
CA LYS A 300 7.26 10.00 -3.79
C LYS A 300 6.77 11.44 -3.63
N VAL A 301 5.92 11.70 -2.65
CA VAL A 301 5.45 13.06 -2.32
C VAL A 301 6.62 13.94 -1.90
N GLU A 302 7.49 13.47 -1.02
CA GLU A 302 8.65 14.21 -0.53
C GLU A 302 9.66 14.52 -1.64
N ILE A 303 9.93 13.58 -2.54
CA ILE A 303 10.75 13.81 -3.75
C ILE A 303 10.17 14.97 -4.57
N VAL A 304 8.84 14.98 -4.76
CA VAL A 304 8.22 16.06 -5.54
C VAL A 304 8.37 17.40 -4.85
N THR A 305 8.11 17.45 -3.54
CA THR A 305 8.26 18.66 -2.73
C THR A 305 9.69 19.20 -2.76
N LEU A 306 10.70 18.35 -2.54
CA LEU A 306 12.11 18.76 -2.56
C LEU A 306 12.55 19.33 -3.91
N ILE A 307 12.01 18.81 -5.02
CA ILE A 307 12.27 19.36 -6.35
C ILE A 307 11.55 20.69 -6.56
N GLN A 308 10.30 20.83 -6.08
CA GLN A 308 9.55 22.09 -6.20
C GLN A 308 10.17 23.23 -5.38
N GLU A 309 10.78 22.91 -4.25
CA GLU A 309 11.48 23.88 -3.40
C GLU A 309 12.83 24.32 -4.00
N ASP A 310 13.43 23.52 -4.89
CA ASP A 310 14.61 23.88 -5.67
C ASP A 310 14.21 24.59 -6.96
N GLU A 311 13.95 25.90 -6.87
CA GLU A 311 13.59 26.75 -8.02
C GLU A 311 14.58 26.61 -9.19
N LYS A 312 15.87 26.46 -8.86
CA LYS A 312 16.94 26.37 -9.87
C LYS A 312 16.92 25.04 -10.61
N PHE A 313 16.56 23.95 -9.94
CA PHE A 313 16.53 22.63 -10.56
C PHE A 313 15.58 22.58 -11.75
N LEU A 314 14.35 23.09 -11.59
CA LEU A 314 13.35 23.11 -12.66
C LEU A 314 13.71 24.12 -13.76
N ASP A 315 14.27 25.28 -13.42
CA ASP A 315 14.78 26.25 -14.40
C ASP A 315 15.88 25.63 -15.29
N ASP A 316 16.88 25.00 -14.67
CA ASP A 316 17.98 24.34 -15.37
C ASP A 316 17.42 23.17 -16.23
N LEU A 317 16.37 22.47 -15.77
CA LEU A 317 15.67 21.41 -16.52
C LEU A 317 15.03 21.91 -17.80
N PHE A 318 14.19 22.94 -17.72
CA PHE A 318 13.49 23.47 -18.89
C PHE A 318 14.44 24.18 -19.85
N THR A 319 15.49 24.82 -19.32
CA THR A 319 16.57 25.39 -20.14
C THR A 319 17.23 24.31 -20.98
N LEU A 320 17.64 23.19 -20.36
CA LEU A 320 18.31 22.10 -21.07
C LEU A 320 17.37 21.38 -22.04
N LEU A 321 16.09 21.25 -21.69
CA LEU A 321 15.09 20.61 -22.55
C LEU A 321 14.82 21.42 -23.83
N THR A 322 14.81 22.75 -23.73
CA THR A 322 14.53 23.67 -24.86
C THR A 322 15.78 24.13 -25.63
N ASP A 323 16.98 23.92 -25.08
CA ASP A 323 18.24 24.28 -25.75
C ASP A 323 18.42 23.46 -27.04
N PRO A 324 18.54 24.11 -28.23
CA PRO A 324 18.76 23.44 -29.50
C PRO A 324 20.01 22.54 -29.55
N THR A 325 21.01 22.82 -28.72
CA THR A 325 22.29 22.09 -28.67
C THR A 325 22.24 20.82 -27.84
N THR A 326 21.18 20.61 -27.05
CA THR A 326 21.00 19.38 -26.26
C THR A 326 20.81 18.17 -27.17
N SER A 327 21.64 17.14 -26.98
CA SER A 327 21.53 15.88 -27.73
C SER A 327 20.18 15.17 -27.49
N ASP A 328 19.68 14.45 -28.49
CA ASP A 328 18.39 13.75 -28.38
C ASP A 328 18.37 12.69 -27.26
N ALA A 329 19.50 12.01 -27.01
CA ALA A 329 19.62 11.08 -25.90
C ALA A 329 19.41 11.77 -24.54
N LYS A 330 20.02 12.95 -24.35
CA LYS A 330 19.88 13.72 -23.12
C LYS A 330 18.47 14.31 -22.98
N ARG A 331 17.88 14.82 -24.07
CA ARG A 331 16.47 15.26 -24.06
C ARG A 331 15.53 14.12 -23.66
N ARG A 332 15.72 12.93 -24.22
CA ARG A 332 14.95 11.74 -23.85
C ARG A 332 15.05 11.44 -22.35
N ASP A 333 16.24 11.48 -21.77
CA ASP A 333 16.42 11.25 -20.32
C ASP A 333 15.68 12.30 -19.48
N ILE A 334 15.73 13.57 -19.87
CA ILE A 334 14.99 14.66 -19.19
C ILE A 334 13.48 14.45 -19.26
N ILE A 335 12.98 13.97 -20.38
CA ILE A 335 11.53 13.74 -20.58
C ILE A 335 11.05 12.53 -19.83
N LEU A 336 11.84 11.46 -19.78
CA LEU A 336 11.55 10.31 -18.92
C LEU A 336 11.51 10.72 -17.45
N PHE A 337 12.45 11.58 -17.01
CA PHE A 337 12.40 12.16 -15.68
C PHE A 337 11.13 12.98 -15.46
N LEU A 338 10.79 13.89 -16.38
CA LEU A 338 9.61 14.74 -16.28
C LEU A 338 8.30 13.94 -16.28
N LYS A 339 8.25 12.84 -17.05
CA LYS A 339 7.14 11.88 -17.02
C LYS A 339 6.99 11.26 -15.63
N GLU A 340 8.07 10.77 -15.04
CA GLU A 340 8.02 10.20 -13.69
C GLU A 340 7.73 11.25 -12.61
N PHE A 341 8.25 12.47 -12.75
CA PHE A 341 7.95 13.60 -11.87
C PHE A 341 6.45 13.95 -11.89
N CYS A 342 5.85 14.01 -13.08
CA CYS A 342 4.41 14.20 -13.25
C CYS A 342 3.59 13.00 -12.72
N ASN A 343 4.12 11.78 -12.83
CA ASN A 343 3.50 10.58 -12.27
C ASN A 343 3.46 10.66 -10.74
N PHE A 344 4.57 11.06 -10.10
CA PHE A 344 4.62 11.24 -8.65
C PHE A 344 3.72 12.38 -8.18
N ALA A 345 3.61 13.45 -8.97
CA ALA A 345 2.72 14.57 -8.66
C ALA A 345 1.23 14.17 -8.60
N GLN A 346 0.84 13.01 -9.12
CA GLN A 346 -0.53 12.51 -8.99
C GLN A 346 -0.94 12.27 -7.54
N TYR A 347 0.04 11.92 -6.70
CA TYR A 347 -0.10 11.61 -5.27
C TYR A 347 -0.16 12.87 -4.37
N LEU A 348 0.10 14.06 -4.92
CA LEU A 348 0.00 15.31 -4.17
C LEU A 348 -1.45 15.63 -3.78
N GLN A 349 -1.61 16.27 -2.62
CA GLN A 349 -2.88 16.88 -2.23
C GLN A 349 -3.31 17.96 -3.25
N PRO A 350 -4.62 18.23 -3.41
CA PRO A 350 -5.14 19.10 -4.46
C PRO A 350 -4.46 20.48 -4.55
N GLN A 351 -4.17 21.13 -3.42
CA GLN A 351 -3.53 22.46 -3.39
C GLN A 351 -2.08 22.42 -3.87
N SER A 352 -1.29 21.45 -3.39
CA SER A 352 0.10 21.26 -3.84
C SER A 352 0.16 20.86 -5.30
N LYS A 353 -0.82 20.07 -5.77
CA LYS A 353 -0.97 19.65 -7.17
C LYS A 353 -1.29 20.83 -8.10
N GLU A 354 -2.17 21.74 -7.67
CA GLU A 354 -2.42 22.98 -8.42
C GLU A 354 -1.16 23.84 -8.53
N THR A 355 -0.42 23.98 -7.41
CA THR A 355 0.85 24.72 -7.37
C THR A 355 1.87 24.09 -8.32
N PHE A 356 2.01 22.76 -8.28
CA PHE A 356 2.87 22.00 -9.18
C PHE A 356 2.60 22.29 -10.66
N TYR A 357 1.35 22.18 -11.09
CA TYR A 357 1.01 22.42 -12.50
C TYR A 357 1.18 23.89 -12.90
N LYS A 358 0.90 24.84 -12.00
CA LYS A 358 1.18 26.27 -12.26
C LYS A 358 2.68 26.51 -12.49
N THR A 359 3.55 25.92 -11.67
CA THR A 359 5.00 26.02 -11.84
C THR A 359 5.45 25.46 -13.19
N LEU A 360 4.99 24.26 -13.57
CA LEU A 360 5.34 23.68 -14.88
C LEU A 360 4.86 24.54 -16.05
N ILE A 361 3.65 25.13 -15.95
CA ILE A 361 3.12 26.03 -16.96
C ILE A 361 3.99 27.30 -17.07
N SER A 362 4.36 27.91 -15.94
CA SER A 362 5.20 29.12 -15.96
C SER A 362 6.60 28.88 -16.53
N LEU A 363 7.13 27.66 -16.37
CA LEU A 363 8.43 27.26 -16.93
C LEU A 363 8.37 26.81 -18.40
N GLY A 364 7.19 26.82 -19.02
CA GLY A 364 7.06 26.54 -20.45
C GLY A 364 7.00 25.05 -20.81
N ILE A 365 6.30 24.24 -20.00
CA ILE A 365 6.06 22.82 -20.28
C ILE A 365 5.50 22.56 -21.70
N LEU A 366 4.57 23.39 -22.18
CA LEU A 366 3.92 23.19 -23.48
C LEU A 366 4.89 23.39 -24.66
N PRO A 367 5.64 24.52 -24.77
CA PRO A 367 6.71 24.66 -25.75
C PRO A 367 7.74 23.53 -25.71
N ALA A 368 8.11 23.08 -24.51
CA ALA A 368 9.11 22.02 -24.34
C ALA A 368 8.62 20.66 -24.90
N LEU A 369 7.33 20.34 -24.70
CA LEU A 369 6.71 19.15 -25.28
C LEU A 369 6.61 19.24 -26.81
N GLU A 370 6.30 20.42 -27.37
CA GLU A 370 6.24 20.63 -28.82
C GLU A 370 7.60 20.37 -29.51
N ILE A 371 8.69 20.89 -28.93
CA ILE A 371 10.06 20.63 -29.42
C ILE A 371 10.33 19.13 -29.45
N THR A 372 9.87 18.39 -28.44
CA THR A 372 10.11 16.95 -28.36
C THR A 372 9.33 16.18 -29.41
N LEU A 373 8.05 16.52 -29.62
CA LEU A 373 7.20 15.83 -30.60
C LEU A 373 7.71 16.01 -32.04
N ALA A 374 8.53 17.03 -32.30
CA ALA A 374 9.18 17.25 -33.59
C ALA A 374 10.44 16.38 -33.80
N ILE A 375 10.95 15.71 -32.76
CA ILE A 375 12.13 14.83 -32.81
C ILE A 375 11.63 13.41 -33.11
N ASN A 376 11.75 12.98 -34.38
CA ASN A 376 11.38 11.63 -34.84
C ASN A 376 12.46 10.59 -34.53
#